data_AF-K3W0U0-F1
#
_entry.id   AF-K3W0U0-F1
#
_cell.length_a   1.000
_cell.length_b   1.000
_cell.length_c   1.000
_cell.angle_alpha   90.00
_cell.angle_beta   90.00
_cell.angle_gamma   90.00
#
_symmetry.space_group_name_H-M   'P 1'
#
loop_
_entity.id
_entity.type
_entity.pdbx_description
1 polymer ?
#
loop_
_entity_poly.entity_id
_entity_poly.type
_entity_poly.pdbx_seq_one_letter_code
_entity_poly.pdbx_strand_id
1 'polypeptide(L)'
;MARRSSKSSASRPAGSIRIVMPSSSQAPPAKAAPEKAVTEEDVNKLSIADLTLDVPLIPFRTKRRVPKIPFHFLDLPAEVRIQIYTYFFDDVPTLLDLGPGNYKRVHKKLGLMRVCKQVHDEATFAFYSTRTFRLFPTYPGKYFKSKKPLLARLKPQQRKFLTSLELRLGPGWNAPPRGWVVNPALGLSECKDVERLNIFVECDPSDNIFQGWRRSEGFYEAFSRNLLTDVLEALPSLQAVQFDGWTSVKKSGDMMQGLMQIVEQQGLSIEWGPERGWTDADDDEEEGTEPVGYPEGFPHPGYEAHGLLALA
;
A
#
# COMPACT_ATOMS: atom_id res chain seq x y z
N MET A 1 -10.49 -30.87 -42.07
CA MET A 1 -9.04 -31.13 -41.86
C MET A 1 -8.57 -30.18 -40.76
N ALA A 2 -7.73 -30.52 -39.78
CA ALA A 2 -6.91 -31.73 -39.59
C ALA A 2 -7.21 -32.46 -38.27
N ARG A 3 -6.98 -33.78 -38.23
CA ARG A 3 -7.12 -34.63 -37.02
C ARG A 3 -5.86 -34.55 -36.16
N ARG A 4 -5.98 -34.26 -34.87
CA ARG A 4 -4.87 -34.39 -33.91
C ARG A 4 -4.94 -35.77 -33.27
N SER A 5 -3.95 -36.63 -33.58
CA SER A 5 -3.93 -38.03 -33.16
C SER A 5 -3.66 -38.17 -31.65
N SER A 6 -4.40 -39.06 -30.99
CA SER A 6 -4.13 -39.51 -29.63
C SER A 6 -2.95 -40.50 -29.63
N LYS A 7 -1.98 -40.31 -28.72
CA LYS A 7 -0.95 -41.32 -28.43
C LYS A 7 -1.19 -41.95 -27.07
N SER A 8 -0.80 -43.22 -26.99
CA SER A 8 -1.27 -44.22 -26.03
C SER A 8 -0.63 -44.13 -24.64
N SER A 9 -1.33 -44.73 -23.67
CA SER A 9 -0.83 -45.04 -22.34
C SER A 9 0.33 -46.03 -22.40
N ALA A 10 1.49 -45.65 -21.87
CA ALA A 10 2.57 -46.57 -21.55
C ALA A 10 2.50 -46.94 -20.05
N SER A 11 2.29 -48.22 -19.75
CA SER A 11 2.37 -48.77 -18.40
C SER A 11 3.81 -48.73 -17.88
N ARG A 12 4.00 -48.27 -16.63
CA ARG A 12 5.32 -48.34 -15.96
C ARG A 12 5.43 -49.69 -15.25
N PRO A 13 6.52 -50.46 -15.42
CA PRO A 13 6.72 -51.69 -14.66
C PRO A 13 6.99 -51.37 -13.19
N ALA A 14 6.43 -52.19 -12.29
CA ALA A 14 6.64 -52.10 -10.86
C ALA A 14 7.98 -52.73 -10.46
N GLY A 15 9.07 -51.99 -10.63
CA GLY A 15 10.40 -52.39 -10.16
C GLY A 15 10.55 -52.19 -8.65
N SER A 16 10.46 -53.28 -7.87
CA SER A 16 10.79 -53.28 -6.45
C SER A 16 12.30 -53.35 -6.25
N ILE A 17 12.94 -52.21 -5.99
CA ILE A 17 14.38 -52.15 -5.68
C ILE A 17 14.56 -52.44 -4.19
N ARG A 18 15.01 -53.66 -3.86
CA ARG A 18 15.51 -53.99 -2.52
C ARG A 18 16.85 -53.29 -2.30
N ILE A 19 16.87 -52.31 -1.39
CA ILE A 19 18.13 -51.75 -0.87
C ILE A 19 18.68 -52.77 0.15
N VAL A 20 19.77 -53.45 -0.22
CA VAL A 20 20.57 -54.24 0.73
C VAL A 20 21.59 -53.28 1.35
N MET A 21 21.48 -53.02 2.65
CA MET A 21 22.54 -52.33 3.38
C MET A 21 23.68 -53.32 3.67
N PRO A 22 24.94 -52.96 3.45
CA PRO A 22 26.06 -53.79 3.90
C PRO A 22 26.14 -53.77 5.43
N SER A 23 26.08 -54.95 6.05
CA SER A 23 26.26 -55.10 7.49
C SER A 23 27.72 -54.85 7.87
N SER A 24 27.99 -53.82 8.68
CA SER A 24 29.34 -53.52 9.18
C SER A 24 29.74 -54.48 10.29
N SER A 25 30.21 -55.67 9.94
CA SER A 25 30.68 -56.66 10.91
C SER A 25 31.77 -57.58 10.34
N GLN A 26 32.85 -57.00 9.82
CA GLN A 26 34.15 -57.67 9.66
C GLN A 26 35.26 -56.64 9.78
N ALA A 27 36.15 -56.83 10.76
CA ALA A 27 37.36 -56.02 10.90
C ALA A 27 38.40 -56.45 9.84
N PRO A 28 39.17 -55.51 9.25
CA PRO A 28 40.19 -55.87 8.27
C PRO A 28 41.37 -56.60 8.94
N PRO A 29 41.97 -57.61 8.28
CA PRO A 29 43.16 -58.27 8.79
C PRO A 29 44.37 -57.32 8.74
N ALA A 30 45.19 -57.33 9.79
CA ALA A 30 46.34 -56.44 9.94
C ALA A 30 47.49 -56.80 8.96
N LYS A 31 47.51 -56.15 7.78
CA LYS A 31 48.71 -55.93 6.97
C LYS A 31 48.68 -54.53 6.37
N ALA A 32 49.14 -53.55 7.14
CA ALA A 32 49.45 -52.23 6.61
C ALA A 32 50.69 -52.31 5.72
N ALA A 33 50.52 -52.16 4.41
CA ALA A 33 51.51 -51.47 3.61
C ALA A 33 51.36 -49.96 3.90
N PRO A 34 52.43 -49.15 3.85
CA PRO A 34 52.30 -47.72 4.08
C PRO A 34 51.43 -47.11 2.98
N GLU A 35 50.28 -46.56 3.37
CA GLU A 35 49.50 -45.71 2.48
C GLU A 35 50.38 -44.54 2.05
N LYS A 36 50.53 -44.35 0.73
CA LYS A 36 51.27 -43.19 0.22
C LYS A 36 50.56 -41.94 0.70
N ALA A 37 51.28 -41.06 1.40
CA ALA A 37 50.78 -39.75 1.76
C ALA A 37 50.31 -39.03 0.48
N VAL A 38 49.02 -38.68 0.43
CA VAL A 38 48.43 -37.98 -0.71
C VAL A 38 49.13 -36.64 -0.85
N THR A 39 49.83 -36.43 -1.96
CA THR A 39 50.57 -35.18 -2.20
C THR A 39 49.64 -34.12 -2.78
N GLU A 40 49.98 -32.84 -2.64
CA GLU A 40 49.21 -31.75 -3.25
C GLU A 40 49.12 -31.88 -4.78
N GLU A 41 50.12 -32.51 -5.41
CA GLU A 41 50.12 -32.84 -6.83
C GLU A 41 49.08 -33.90 -7.21
N ASP A 42 48.70 -34.79 -6.29
CA ASP A 42 47.65 -35.80 -6.53
C ASP A 42 46.25 -35.19 -6.41
N VAL A 43 46.07 -34.22 -5.50
CA VAL A 43 44.85 -33.42 -5.40
C VAL A 43 44.65 -32.57 -6.66
N ASN A 44 45.73 -31.97 -7.18
CA ASN A 44 45.70 -31.16 -8.41
C ASN A 44 45.48 -31.98 -9.71
N LYS A 45 45.56 -33.32 -9.65
CA LYS A 45 45.24 -34.21 -10.79
C LYS A 45 43.78 -34.65 -10.82
N LEU A 46 42.99 -34.37 -9.77
CA LEU A 46 41.56 -34.65 -9.76
C LEU A 46 40.84 -33.69 -10.70
N SER A 47 40.19 -34.23 -11.74
CA SER A 47 39.36 -33.40 -12.61
C SER A 47 38.12 -32.93 -11.85
N ILE A 48 37.78 -31.65 -11.96
CA ILE A 48 36.56 -31.09 -11.37
C ILE A 48 35.30 -31.80 -11.92
N ALA A 49 35.38 -32.40 -13.12
CA ALA A 49 34.31 -33.23 -13.68
C ALA A 49 34.04 -34.49 -12.85
N ASP A 50 35.07 -35.11 -12.27
CA ASP A 50 34.94 -36.35 -11.48
C ASP A 50 34.32 -36.10 -10.08
N LEU A 51 34.21 -34.82 -9.69
CA LEU A 51 33.47 -34.37 -8.50
C LEU A 51 31.99 -34.10 -8.79
N THR A 52 31.54 -34.20 -10.05
CA THR A 52 30.12 -34.04 -10.38
C THR A 52 29.37 -35.34 -10.16
N LEU A 53 28.36 -35.31 -9.28
CA LEU A 53 27.48 -36.45 -9.06
C LEU A 53 26.61 -36.68 -10.30
N ASP A 54 26.90 -37.72 -11.08
CA ASP A 54 26.06 -38.23 -12.20
C ASP A 54 24.65 -38.71 -11.77
N VAL A 55 24.30 -38.55 -10.49
CA VAL A 55 22.95 -38.76 -10.00
C VAL A 55 22.06 -37.64 -10.54
N PRO A 56 21.05 -37.92 -11.38
CA PRO A 56 20.13 -36.89 -11.84
C PRO A 56 19.50 -36.23 -10.61
N LEU A 57 19.65 -34.91 -10.50
CA LEU A 57 19.14 -34.12 -9.37
C LEU A 57 17.60 -34.18 -9.35
N ILE A 58 17.05 -35.24 -8.75
CA ILE A 58 15.63 -35.35 -8.46
C ILE A 58 15.32 -34.19 -7.51
N PRO A 59 14.54 -33.19 -7.92
CA PRO A 59 14.27 -32.05 -7.06
C PRO A 59 13.56 -32.57 -5.82
N PHE A 60 14.10 -32.24 -4.64
CA PHE A 60 13.55 -32.62 -3.34
C PHE A 60 12.14 -32.03 -3.16
N ARG A 61 11.14 -32.72 -3.72
CA ARG A 61 9.73 -32.47 -3.46
C ARG A 61 9.44 -32.96 -2.06
N THR A 62 9.62 -32.06 -1.09
CA THR A 62 9.18 -32.26 0.29
C THR A 62 7.74 -32.79 0.29
N LYS A 63 7.51 -33.94 0.93
CA LYS A 63 6.18 -34.55 0.95
C LYS A 63 5.19 -33.56 1.57
N ARG A 64 4.26 -33.05 0.75
CA ARG A 64 3.25 -32.08 1.19
C ARG A 64 2.45 -32.71 2.34
N ARG A 65 2.50 -32.10 3.52
CA ARG A 65 1.69 -32.52 4.66
C ARG A 65 0.23 -32.23 4.34
N VAL A 66 -0.53 -33.26 4.00
CA VAL A 66 -1.98 -33.21 3.80
C VAL A 66 -2.62 -33.90 5.01
N PRO A 67 -3.58 -33.27 5.72
CA PRO A 67 -4.27 -33.91 6.83
C PRO A 67 -5.07 -35.14 6.36
N LYS A 68 -5.23 -36.14 7.22
CA LYS A 68 -5.96 -37.39 6.88
C LYS A 68 -7.42 -37.13 6.51
N ILE A 69 -8.02 -36.09 7.08
CA ILE A 69 -9.37 -35.61 6.78
C ILE A 69 -9.20 -34.15 6.34
N PRO A 70 -9.55 -33.77 5.09
CA PRO A 70 -9.47 -32.39 4.65
C PRO A 70 -10.59 -31.55 5.28
N PHE A 71 -10.35 -30.25 5.46
CA PHE A 71 -11.41 -29.32 5.83
C PHE A 71 -12.15 -28.86 4.57
N HIS A 72 -13.47 -29.09 4.55
CA HIS A 72 -14.34 -28.79 3.42
C HIS A 72 -14.78 -27.31 3.43
N PHE A 73 -13.86 -26.41 3.09
CA PHE A 73 -14.08 -24.96 3.16
C PHE A 73 -15.27 -24.46 2.31
N LEU A 74 -15.58 -25.11 1.18
CA LEU A 74 -16.69 -24.70 0.32
C LEU A 74 -18.06 -25.19 0.81
N ASP A 75 -18.10 -26.15 1.74
CA ASP A 75 -19.35 -26.69 2.31
C ASP A 75 -19.89 -25.79 3.44
N LEU A 76 -19.13 -24.76 3.84
CA LEU A 76 -19.59 -23.69 4.73
C LEU A 76 -20.67 -22.82 4.07
N PRO A 77 -21.50 -22.10 4.84
CA PRO A 77 -22.32 -20.99 4.32
C PRO A 77 -21.47 -19.86 3.72
N ALA A 78 -22.04 -19.10 2.78
CA ALA A 78 -21.31 -18.05 2.06
C ALA A 78 -20.90 -16.88 2.97
N GLU A 79 -21.75 -16.56 3.92
CA GLU A 79 -21.58 -15.53 4.95
C GLU A 79 -20.33 -15.83 5.80
N VAL A 80 -20.18 -17.10 6.20
CA VAL A 80 -19.02 -17.58 6.97
C VAL A 80 -17.75 -17.53 6.12
N ARG A 81 -17.80 -17.91 4.83
CA ARG A 81 -16.65 -17.75 3.92
C ARG A 81 -16.24 -16.29 3.76
N ILE A 82 -17.20 -15.37 3.62
CA ILE A 82 -16.94 -13.93 3.51
C ILE A 82 -16.26 -13.40 4.77
N GLN A 83 -16.74 -13.75 5.96
CA GLN A 83 -16.07 -13.39 7.23
C GLN A 83 -14.63 -13.93 7.28
N ILE A 84 -14.40 -15.18 6.86
CA ILE A 84 -13.03 -15.76 6.79
C ILE A 84 -12.15 -14.98 5.80
N TYR A 85 -12.67 -14.50 4.67
CA TYR A 85 -11.90 -13.64 3.76
C TYR A 85 -11.57 -12.28 4.39
N THR A 86 -12.49 -11.68 5.15
CA THR A 86 -12.24 -10.43 5.88
C THR A 86 -11.04 -10.60 6.83
N TYR A 87 -11.05 -11.64 7.68
CA TYR A 87 -9.92 -11.97 8.56
C TYR A 87 -8.64 -12.31 7.79
N PHE A 88 -8.73 -12.99 6.64
CA PHE A 88 -7.54 -13.31 5.83
C PHE A 88 -6.85 -12.07 5.25
N PHE A 89 -7.60 -11.01 4.98
CA PHE A 89 -7.11 -9.75 4.43
C PHE A 89 -6.94 -8.64 5.49
N ASP A 90 -7.11 -8.93 6.77
CA ASP A 90 -7.02 -7.97 7.88
C ASP A 90 -5.61 -7.35 8.02
N ASP A 91 -4.57 -8.12 7.69
CA ASP A 91 -3.17 -7.65 7.65
C ASP A 91 -2.84 -6.78 6.42
N VAL A 92 -3.80 -6.54 5.52
CA VAL A 92 -3.67 -5.64 4.38
C VAL A 92 -4.20 -4.26 4.79
N PRO A 93 -3.42 -3.17 4.63
CA PRO A 93 -3.88 -1.83 4.96
C PRO A 93 -5.23 -1.50 4.33
N THR A 94 -6.14 -0.93 5.13
CA THR A 94 -7.47 -0.49 4.70
C THR A 94 -7.40 0.48 3.52
N LEU A 95 -6.39 1.36 3.54
CA LEU A 95 -6.13 2.33 2.50
C LEU A 95 -5.03 1.85 1.53
N LEU A 96 -5.37 1.78 0.25
CA LEU A 96 -4.48 1.27 -0.80
C LEU A 96 -4.07 2.37 -1.78
N ASP A 97 -2.76 2.57 -1.88
CA ASP A 97 -2.09 3.48 -2.82
C ASP A 97 -0.96 2.75 -3.59
N LEU A 98 -0.40 3.38 -4.62
CA LEU A 98 0.71 2.94 -5.45
C LEU A 98 2.08 2.98 -4.73
N GLY A 99 2.11 2.74 -3.42
CA GLY A 99 3.34 2.69 -2.63
C GLY A 99 4.21 1.46 -2.96
N PRO A 100 5.55 1.56 -2.87
CA PRO A 100 6.47 0.47 -3.23
C PRO A 100 6.30 -0.78 -2.36
N GLY A 101 5.90 -0.63 -1.10
CA GLY A 101 5.65 -1.75 -0.18
C GLY A 101 4.41 -2.57 -0.54
N ASN A 102 3.39 -1.94 -1.15
CA ASN A 102 2.08 -2.55 -1.37
C ASN A 102 2.14 -3.69 -2.38
N TYR A 103 3.03 -3.61 -3.39
CA TYR A 103 3.27 -4.73 -4.29
C TYR A 103 3.71 -6.01 -3.54
N LYS A 104 4.62 -5.92 -2.57
CA LYS A 104 5.12 -7.10 -1.84
C LYS A 104 4.09 -7.66 -0.84
N ARG A 105 3.34 -6.78 -0.17
CA ARG A 105 2.32 -7.14 0.83
C ARG A 105 1.05 -7.71 0.17
N VAL A 106 0.43 -6.93 -0.71
CA VAL A 106 -0.89 -7.22 -1.30
C VAL A 106 -0.82 -8.36 -2.32
N HIS A 107 0.16 -8.39 -3.23
CA HIS A 107 0.21 -9.38 -4.33
C HIS A 107 0.20 -10.84 -3.83
N LYS A 108 0.83 -11.13 -2.69
CA LYS A 108 0.83 -12.47 -2.09
C LYS A 108 -0.58 -12.89 -1.63
N LYS A 109 -1.31 -11.97 -1.00
CA LYS A 109 -2.69 -12.20 -0.51
C LYS A 109 -3.69 -12.38 -1.66
N LEU A 110 -3.55 -11.60 -2.74
CA LEU A 110 -4.33 -11.77 -3.97
C LEU A 110 -4.12 -13.14 -4.67
N GLY A 111 -3.16 -13.95 -4.23
CA GLY A 111 -3.03 -15.35 -4.64
C GLY A 111 -4.26 -16.21 -4.31
N LEU A 112 -5.01 -15.87 -3.25
CA LEU A 112 -6.24 -16.56 -2.85
C LEU A 112 -7.29 -16.60 -3.98
N MET A 113 -7.41 -15.49 -4.73
CA MET A 113 -8.34 -15.35 -5.85
C MET A 113 -8.02 -16.28 -7.03
N ARG A 114 -6.94 -17.09 -6.98
CA ARG A 114 -6.54 -18.03 -8.03
C ARG A 114 -6.90 -19.49 -7.71
N VAL A 115 -7.57 -19.77 -6.59
CA VAL A 115 -7.89 -21.15 -6.15
C VAL A 115 -9.00 -21.78 -6.99
N CYS A 116 -10.18 -21.16 -7.07
CA CYS A 116 -11.30 -21.58 -7.92
C CYS A 116 -12.20 -20.38 -8.24
N LYS A 117 -13.19 -20.55 -9.13
CA LYS A 117 -14.11 -19.46 -9.55
C LYS A 117 -14.91 -18.87 -8.38
N GLN A 118 -15.47 -19.71 -7.52
CA GLN A 118 -16.25 -19.27 -6.37
C GLN A 118 -15.41 -18.43 -5.39
N VAL A 119 -14.23 -18.94 -5.00
CA VAL A 119 -13.28 -18.20 -4.14
C VAL A 119 -12.79 -16.93 -4.84
N HIS A 120 -12.57 -16.94 -6.16
CA HIS A 120 -12.24 -15.74 -6.92
C HIS A 120 -13.31 -14.66 -6.76
N ASP A 121 -14.58 -15.00 -7.00
CA ASP A 121 -15.66 -14.00 -7.03
C ASP A 121 -15.98 -13.48 -5.62
N GLU A 122 -16.09 -14.38 -4.62
CA GLU A 122 -16.34 -14.00 -3.22
C GLU A 122 -15.17 -13.21 -2.61
N ALA A 123 -13.92 -13.65 -2.79
CA ALA A 123 -12.77 -12.95 -2.24
C ALA A 123 -12.45 -11.65 -3.01
N THR A 124 -12.81 -11.56 -4.31
CA THR A 124 -12.76 -10.29 -5.05
C THR A 124 -13.75 -9.30 -4.44
N PHE A 125 -15.01 -9.68 -4.27
CA PHE A 125 -15.99 -8.82 -3.62
C PHE A 125 -15.50 -8.38 -2.23
N ALA A 126 -15.21 -9.33 -1.33
CA ALA A 126 -14.78 -9.03 0.03
C ALA A 126 -13.48 -8.21 0.12
N PHE A 127 -12.57 -8.30 -0.87
CA PHE A 127 -11.37 -7.47 -0.90
C PHE A 127 -11.65 -6.04 -1.36
N TYR A 128 -12.37 -5.86 -2.48
CA TYR A 128 -12.55 -4.52 -3.06
C TYR A 128 -13.65 -3.69 -2.36
N SER A 129 -14.65 -4.32 -1.71
CA SER A 129 -15.76 -3.61 -1.05
C SER A 129 -15.49 -3.15 0.38
N THR A 130 -14.32 -3.47 0.94
CA THR A 130 -13.95 -3.13 2.34
C THR A 130 -12.65 -2.34 2.46
N ARG A 131 -11.97 -2.07 1.34
CA ARG A 131 -10.73 -1.27 1.29
C ARG A 131 -10.98 0.00 0.49
N THR A 132 -10.48 1.11 1.02
CA THR A 132 -10.50 2.41 0.37
C THR A 132 -9.31 2.51 -0.60
N PHE A 133 -9.54 2.96 -1.82
CA PHE A 133 -8.48 3.15 -2.81
C PHE A 133 -8.20 4.63 -3.04
N ARG A 134 -6.93 5.02 -2.98
CA ARG A 134 -6.54 6.41 -3.23
C ARG A 134 -6.61 6.74 -4.72
N LEU A 135 -7.27 7.85 -5.05
CA LEU A 135 -7.44 8.35 -6.42
C LEU A 135 -6.10 8.68 -7.08
N PHE A 136 -5.24 9.41 -6.38
CA PHE A 136 -3.95 9.87 -6.88
C PHE A 136 -2.80 9.50 -5.93
N PRO A 137 -1.64 9.06 -6.45
CA PRO A 137 -0.55 8.60 -5.60
C PRO A 137 0.14 9.76 -4.90
N THR A 138 0.31 9.64 -3.58
CA THR A 138 1.05 10.63 -2.78
C THR A 138 2.47 10.17 -2.45
N TYR A 139 2.77 8.87 -2.58
CA TYR A 139 4.09 8.34 -2.26
C TYR A 139 5.20 8.99 -3.12
N PRO A 140 6.27 9.55 -2.51
CA PRO A 140 7.24 10.40 -3.18
C PRO A 140 8.05 9.72 -4.30
N GLY A 141 8.69 10.55 -5.13
CA GLY A 141 9.51 10.10 -6.24
C GLY A 141 8.69 9.68 -7.47
N LYS A 142 8.96 8.48 -8.00
CA LYS A 142 8.39 8.04 -9.29
C LYS A 142 6.88 7.77 -9.27
N TYR A 143 6.31 7.51 -8.09
CA TYR A 143 4.90 7.17 -7.95
C TYR A 143 4.02 8.42 -7.94
N PHE A 144 4.40 9.43 -7.15
CA PHE A 144 3.78 10.76 -7.12
C PHE A 144 3.54 11.38 -8.52
N LYS A 145 4.52 11.25 -9.42
CA LYS A 145 4.45 11.78 -10.80
C LYS A 145 3.81 10.82 -11.81
N SER A 146 3.19 9.72 -11.36
CA SER A 146 2.62 8.71 -12.25
C SER A 146 1.32 9.16 -12.89
N LYS A 147 1.28 9.23 -14.22
CA LYS A 147 0.04 9.43 -15.01
C LYS A 147 -0.96 8.28 -14.94
N LYS A 148 -0.60 7.16 -14.29
CA LYS A 148 -1.47 5.98 -14.12
C LYS A 148 -1.54 5.62 -12.63
N PRO A 149 -2.48 6.22 -11.87
CA PRO A 149 -2.69 5.91 -10.45
C PRO A 149 -3.12 4.45 -10.22
N LEU A 150 -3.30 4.05 -8.95
CA LEU A 150 -3.71 2.67 -8.63
C LEU A 150 -5.09 2.33 -9.21
N LEU A 151 -6.08 3.21 -9.08
CA LEU A 151 -7.43 3.03 -9.62
C LEU A 151 -7.41 2.81 -11.15
N ALA A 152 -6.61 3.60 -11.87
CA ALA A 152 -6.40 3.46 -13.32
C ALA A 152 -5.72 2.13 -13.73
N ARG A 153 -5.18 1.34 -12.79
CA ARG A 153 -4.58 0.01 -13.02
C ARG A 153 -5.52 -1.15 -12.69
N LEU A 154 -6.57 -0.92 -11.91
CA LEU A 154 -7.60 -1.92 -11.65
C LEU A 154 -8.37 -2.25 -12.94
N LYS A 155 -8.90 -3.47 -13.01
CA LYS A 155 -9.82 -3.87 -14.08
C LYS A 155 -11.22 -3.28 -13.81
N PRO A 156 -12.05 -3.06 -14.84
CA PRO A 156 -13.45 -2.62 -14.66
C PRO A 156 -14.25 -3.51 -13.70
N GLN A 157 -14.04 -4.83 -13.77
CA GLN A 157 -14.66 -5.81 -12.87
C GLN A 157 -14.23 -5.68 -11.39
N GLN A 158 -13.14 -4.96 -11.10
CA GLN A 158 -12.69 -4.69 -9.73
C GLN A 158 -13.20 -3.32 -9.27
N ARG A 159 -13.19 -2.31 -10.14
CA ARG A 159 -13.70 -0.96 -9.87
C ARG A 159 -15.17 -0.95 -9.47
N LYS A 160 -16.00 -1.78 -10.12
CA LYS A 160 -17.43 -1.88 -9.79
C LYS A 160 -17.71 -2.26 -8.33
N PHE A 161 -16.80 -2.97 -7.66
CA PHE A 161 -16.98 -3.46 -6.29
C PHE A 161 -16.39 -2.52 -5.23
N LEU A 162 -15.84 -1.37 -5.63
CA LEU A 162 -15.33 -0.37 -4.71
C LEU A 162 -16.51 0.35 -4.05
N THR A 163 -16.44 0.54 -2.73
CA THR A 163 -17.45 1.23 -1.92
C THR A 163 -16.97 2.59 -1.42
N SER A 164 -15.65 2.75 -1.27
CA SER A 164 -15.00 3.97 -0.82
C SER A 164 -13.74 4.32 -1.62
N LEU A 165 -13.52 5.61 -1.82
CA LEU A 165 -12.30 6.17 -2.46
C LEU A 165 -11.71 7.25 -1.56
N GLU A 166 -10.39 7.49 -1.66
CA GLU A 166 -9.73 8.60 -0.97
C GLU A 166 -9.13 9.61 -1.96
N LEU A 167 -9.48 10.89 -1.79
CA LEU A 167 -8.79 12.04 -2.36
C LEU A 167 -7.92 12.68 -1.27
N ARG A 168 -6.61 12.75 -1.47
CA ARG A 168 -5.68 13.33 -0.49
C ARG A 168 -5.07 14.63 -1.00
N LEU A 169 -5.28 15.71 -0.26
CA LEU A 169 -4.86 17.08 -0.58
C LEU A 169 -3.71 17.51 0.35
N GLY A 170 -2.87 18.43 -0.13
CA GLY A 170 -1.60 18.85 0.49
C GLY A 170 -0.33 18.38 -0.24
N PRO A 171 -0.17 17.10 -0.63
CA PRO A 171 1.05 16.61 -1.29
C PRO A 171 1.45 17.40 -2.54
N GLY A 172 2.57 18.10 -2.45
CA GLY A 172 3.11 18.92 -3.54
C GLY A 172 2.24 20.12 -3.92
N TRP A 173 1.51 20.71 -2.98
CA TRP A 173 0.63 21.87 -3.14
C TRP A 173 1.21 23.01 -4.00
N ASN A 174 2.50 23.31 -3.88
CA ASN A 174 3.20 24.32 -4.67
C ASN A 174 3.37 23.97 -6.17
N ALA A 175 3.39 22.68 -6.51
CA ALA A 175 3.49 22.19 -7.88
C ALA A 175 2.78 20.82 -8.03
N PRO A 176 1.44 20.77 -8.03
CA PRO A 176 0.69 19.54 -8.08
C PRO A 176 1.06 18.70 -9.32
N PRO A 177 1.12 17.36 -9.23
CA PRO A 177 1.56 16.55 -10.35
C PRO A 177 0.60 16.68 -11.54
N ARG A 178 1.13 16.86 -12.76
CA ARG A 178 0.36 16.91 -14.01
C ARG A 178 -0.47 15.64 -14.33
N GLY A 179 -0.39 14.61 -13.50
CA GLY A 179 -1.21 13.39 -13.56
C GLY A 179 -2.44 13.40 -12.65
N TRP A 180 -2.57 14.42 -11.78
CA TRP A 180 -3.73 14.65 -10.92
C TRP A 180 -4.79 15.42 -11.70
N VAL A 181 -5.43 14.71 -12.63
CA VAL A 181 -6.49 15.21 -13.51
C VAL A 181 -7.49 14.08 -13.69
N VAL A 182 -8.77 14.36 -13.49
CA VAL A 182 -9.82 13.39 -13.79
C VAL A 182 -9.94 13.23 -15.30
N ASN A 183 -9.97 11.99 -15.75
CA ASN A 183 -10.13 11.65 -17.16
C ASN A 183 -10.77 10.26 -17.29
N PRO A 184 -11.31 9.89 -18.48
CA PRO A 184 -11.93 8.58 -18.67
C PRO A 184 -11.01 7.39 -18.36
N ALA A 185 -9.68 7.54 -18.46
CA ALA A 185 -8.72 6.47 -18.14
C ALA A 185 -8.53 6.24 -16.64
N LEU A 186 -8.99 7.15 -15.77
CA LEU A 186 -9.06 6.95 -14.32
C LEU A 186 -10.11 5.88 -13.95
N GLY A 187 -11.23 5.86 -14.67
CA GLY A 187 -12.29 4.85 -14.52
C GLY A 187 -13.31 5.12 -13.41
N LEU A 188 -13.52 6.38 -13.01
CA LEU A 188 -14.52 6.75 -11.99
C LEU A 188 -15.95 6.34 -12.37
N SER A 189 -16.32 6.47 -13.66
CA SER A 189 -17.63 6.05 -14.17
C SER A 189 -17.88 4.53 -14.12
N GLU A 190 -16.84 3.72 -13.86
CA GLU A 190 -16.96 2.27 -13.64
C GLU A 190 -17.14 1.92 -12.14
N CYS A 191 -16.97 2.90 -11.24
CA CYS A 191 -17.05 2.77 -9.79
C CYS A 191 -18.52 2.92 -9.32
N LYS A 192 -19.35 1.95 -9.70
CA LYS A 192 -20.82 2.02 -9.54
C LYS A 192 -21.32 1.90 -8.11
N ASP A 193 -20.56 1.25 -7.24
CA ASP A 193 -20.99 0.96 -5.87
C ASP A 193 -20.28 1.90 -4.86
N VAL A 194 -19.59 2.96 -5.33
CA VAL A 194 -18.90 3.94 -4.48
C VAL A 194 -19.91 4.94 -3.92
N GLU A 195 -20.24 4.76 -2.64
CA GLU A 195 -21.19 5.58 -1.89
C GLU A 195 -20.50 6.68 -1.08
N ARG A 196 -19.22 6.50 -0.71
CA ARG A 196 -18.43 7.45 0.10
C ARG A 196 -17.12 7.88 -0.57
N LEU A 197 -16.84 9.18 -0.54
CA LEU A 197 -15.54 9.77 -0.89
C LEU A 197 -14.90 10.35 0.38
N ASN A 198 -13.73 9.84 0.75
CA ASN A 198 -12.94 10.36 1.86
C ASN A 198 -11.99 11.44 1.34
N ILE A 199 -12.09 12.67 1.85
CA ILE A 199 -11.18 13.77 1.54
C ILE A 199 -10.26 13.98 2.74
N PHE A 200 -8.97 13.71 2.56
CA PHE A 200 -7.96 13.87 3.59
C PHE A 200 -7.05 15.06 3.28
N VAL A 201 -7.03 16.07 4.15
CA VAL A 201 -6.25 17.30 3.95
C VAL A 201 -5.01 17.30 4.86
N GLU A 202 -3.80 17.27 4.29
CA GLU A 202 -2.56 17.37 5.07
C GLU A 202 -2.18 18.81 5.43
N CYS A 203 -2.58 19.78 4.62
CA CYS A 203 -2.14 21.17 4.69
C CYS A 203 -3.14 22.07 3.95
N ASP A 204 -3.49 23.21 4.54
CA ASP A 204 -4.18 24.30 3.86
C ASP A 204 -3.21 25.45 3.58
N PRO A 205 -2.75 25.62 2.31
CA PRO A 205 -1.87 26.72 1.94
C PRO A 205 -2.50 28.12 2.04
N SER A 206 -3.83 28.24 2.21
CA SER A 206 -4.51 29.53 2.39
C SER A 206 -4.31 30.11 3.80
N ASP A 207 -3.74 29.36 4.75
CA ASP A 207 -3.29 29.90 6.04
C ASP A 207 -2.06 30.83 5.88
N ASN A 208 -2.02 31.92 6.65
CA ASN A 208 -1.05 33.02 6.59
C ASN A 208 0.39 32.54 6.79
N ILE A 209 0.59 31.44 7.53
CA ILE A 209 1.89 30.77 7.73
C ILE A 209 2.59 30.47 6.38
N PHE A 210 1.82 30.26 5.29
CA PHE A 210 2.35 29.95 3.97
C PHE A 210 2.53 31.16 3.04
N GLN A 211 2.21 32.40 3.46
CA GLN A 211 2.11 33.57 2.57
C GLN A 211 3.36 33.82 1.68
N GLY A 212 4.57 33.57 2.20
CA GLY A 212 5.83 33.66 1.44
C GLY A 212 6.26 32.39 0.69
N TRP A 213 5.60 31.26 0.94
CA TRP A 213 5.88 29.96 0.32
C TRP A 213 4.91 29.61 -0.80
N ARG A 214 3.76 30.29 -0.89
CA ARG A 214 2.77 30.14 -1.97
C ARG A 214 3.36 30.49 -3.33
N ARG A 215 3.14 29.62 -4.31
CA ARG A 215 3.37 29.92 -5.73
C ARG A 215 2.57 31.14 -6.22
N SER A 216 1.32 31.23 -5.81
CA SER A 216 0.45 32.40 -5.93
C SER A 216 -0.77 32.22 -5.03
N GLU A 217 -1.44 33.31 -4.69
CA GLU A 217 -2.67 33.30 -3.89
C GLU A 217 -3.80 32.51 -4.59
N GLY A 218 -4.64 31.82 -3.81
CA GLY A 218 -5.77 31.02 -4.29
C GLY A 218 -5.44 29.81 -5.19
N PHE A 219 -4.18 29.61 -5.61
CA PHE A 219 -3.84 28.61 -6.64
C PHE A 219 -4.16 27.17 -6.23
N TYR A 220 -3.76 26.76 -5.02
CA TYR A 220 -3.97 25.38 -4.59
C TYR A 220 -5.42 25.11 -4.16
N GLU A 221 -6.09 26.14 -3.64
CA GLU A 221 -7.52 26.15 -3.36
C GLU A 221 -8.33 25.95 -4.64
N ALA A 222 -8.12 26.78 -5.67
CA ALA A 222 -8.79 26.64 -6.96
C ALA A 222 -8.49 25.29 -7.64
N PHE A 223 -7.24 24.81 -7.55
CA PHE A 223 -6.88 23.46 -8.02
C PHE A 223 -7.66 22.37 -7.28
N SER A 224 -7.74 22.43 -5.95
CA SER A 224 -8.41 21.41 -5.13
C SER A 224 -9.93 21.44 -5.31
N ARG A 225 -10.52 22.63 -5.42
CA ARG A 225 -11.93 22.86 -5.77
C ARG A 225 -12.27 22.21 -7.11
N ASN A 226 -11.56 22.57 -8.18
CA ASN A 226 -11.79 22.01 -9.51
C ASN A 226 -11.59 20.49 -9.54
N LEU A 227 -10.54 19.98 -8.90
CA LEU A 227 -10.26 18.55 -8.83
C LEU A 227 -11.36 17.78 -8.07
N LEU A 228 -11.93 18.38 -7.02
CA LEU A 228 -13.07 17.80 -6.31
C LEU A 228 -14.31 17.78 -7.21
N THR A 229 -14.69 18.91 -7.83
CA THR A 229 -15.84 19.00 -8.75
C THR A 229 -15.76 17.92 -9.84
N ASP A 230 -14.61 17.81 -10.52
CA ASP A 230 -14.39 16.78 -11.54
C ASP A 230 -14.57 15.34 -11.01
N VAL A 231 -14.21 15.08 -9.74
CA VAL A 231 -14.36 13.76 -9.11
C VAL A 231 -15.81 13.47 -8.76
N LEU A 232 -16.54 14.45 -8.22
CA LEU A 232 -17.94 14.32 -7.85
C LEU A 232 -18.81 14.06 -9.09
N GLU A 233 -18.61 14.85 -10.16
CA GLU A 233 -19.34 14.69 -11.43
C GLU A 233 -19.06 13.34 -12.12
N ALA A 234 -17.89 12.75 -11.91
CA ALA A 234 -17.48 11.50 -12.53
C ALA A 234 -17.88 10.23 -11.74
N LEU A 235 -18.42 10.36 -10.53
CA LEU A 235 -18.88 9.26 -9.68
C LEU A 235 -20.41 9.10 -9.73
N PRO A 236 -20.95 7.96 -10.19
CA PRO A 236 -22.37 7.85 -10.54
C PRO A 236 -23.33 7.64 -9.34
N SER A 237 -22.82 7.26 -8.17
CA SER A 237 -23.63 6.76 -7.05
C SER A 237 -23.19 7.31 -5.69
N LEU A 238 -22.43 8.41 -5.69
CA LEU A 238 -21.89 9.00 -4.47
C LEU A 238 -23.02 9.57 -3.61
N GLN A 239 -22.98 9.30 -2.30
CA GLN A 239 -24.00 9.73 -1.33
C GLN A 239 -23.40 10.68 -0.29
N ALA A 240 -22.19 10.35 0.19
CA ALA A 240 -21.52 11.05 1.29
C ALA A 240 -20.07 11.43 0.94
N VAL A 241 -19.63 12.57 1.45
CA VAL A 241 -18.23 12.99 1.45
C VAL A 241 -17.76 13.12 2.89
N GLN A 242 -16.78 12.30 3.27
CA GLN A 242 -16.16 12.34 4.59
C GLN A 242 -14.93 13.25 4.56
N PHE A 243 -14.93 14.36 5.29
CA PHE A 243 -13.74 15.19 5.46
C PHE A 243 -12.91 14.75 6.67
N ASP A 244 -11.60 14.73 6.49
CA ASP A 244 -10.61 14.52 7.54
C ASP A 244 -9.32 15.29 7.23
N GLY A 245 -8.41 15.39 8.21
CA GLY A 245 -7.15 16.08 7.97
C GLY A 245 -6.18 16.08 9.14
N TRP A 246 -5.10 16.86 9.00
CA TRP A 246 -4.14 17.11 10.07
C TRP A 246 -4.65 18.20 11.02
N THR A 247 -4.12 18.23 12.24
CA THR A 247 -4.50 19.22 13.27
C THR A 247 -4.33 20.66 12.80
N SER A 248 -3.30 20.93 12.00
CA SER A 248 -3.01 22.23 11.37
C SER A 248 -3.99 22.65 10.27
N VAL A 249 -5.08 21.90 10.03
CA VAL A 249 -6.12 22.26 9.06
C VAL A 249 -7.33 22.78 9.82
N LYS A 250 -7.55 24.09 9.72
CA LYS A 250 -8.72 24.80 10.26
C LYS A 250 -9.93 24.54 9.37
N LYS A 251 -11.11 24.28 9.94
CA LYS A 251 -12.35 24.16 9.16
C LYS A 251 -12.82 25.53 8.66
N SER A 252 -12.47 26.60 9.36
CA SER A 252 -12.65 27.99 8.91
C SER A 252 -11.76 28.42 7.73
N GLY A 253 -10.75 27.63 7.34
CA GLY A 253 -9.83 27.98 6.24
C GLY A 253 -10.48 28.01 4.85
N ASP A 254 -10.04 28.92 3.98
CA ASP A 254 -10.64 29.19 2.66
C ASP A 254 -10.69 27.95 1.74
N MET A 255 -9.70 27.06 1.85
CA MET A 255 -9.70 25.81 1.10
C MET A 255 -10.78 24.86 1.63
N MET A 256 -10.87 24.68 2.96
CA MET A 256 -11.88 23.82 3.57
C MET A 256 -13.30 24.33 3.30
N GLN A 257 -13.56 25.62 3.52
CA GLN A 257 -14.84 26.27 3.20
C GLN A 257 -15.22 26.07 1.74
N GLY A 258 -14.25 26.24 0.83
CA GLY A 258 -14.42 25.99 -0.59
C GLY A 258 -14.78 24.57 -0.98
N LEU A 259 -14.15 23.57 -0.35
CA LEU A 259 -14.45 22.17 -0.60
C LEU A 259 -15.83 21.79 -0.04
N MET A 260 -16.17 22.24 1.17
CA MET A 260 -17.48 22.01 1.77
C MET A 260 -18.61 22.62 0.92
N GLN A 261 -18.44 23.86 0.45
CA GLN A 261 -19.41 24.54 -0.41
C GLN A 261 -19.71 23.76 -1.71
N ILE A 262 -18.71 23.11 -2.31
CA ILE A 262 -18.89 22.28 -3.52
C ILE A 262 -19.72 21.02 -3.21
N VAL A 263 -19.49 20.39 -2.05
CA VAL A 263 -20.24 19.21 -1.62
C VAL A 263 -21.71 19.57 -1.33
N GLU A 264 -21.94 20.70 -0.66
CA GLU A 264 -23.29 21.25 -0.41
C GLU A 264 -24.03 21.59 -1.71
N GLN A 265 -23.34 22.19 -2.69
CA GLN A 265 -23.92 22.49 -4.02
C GLN A 265 -24.34 21.24 -4.80
N GLN A 266 -23.65 20.12 -4.60
CA GLN A 266 -24.01 18.81 -5.19
C GLN A 266 -25.08 18.07 -4.36
N GLY A 267 -25.53 18.62 -3.23
CA GLY A 267 -26.57 18.01 -2.38
C GLY A 267 -26.14 16.73 -1.65
N LEU A 268 -24.83 16.51 -1.51
CA LEU A 268 -24.25 15.33 -0.87
C LEU A 268 -24.18 15.52 0.66
N SER A 269 -24.25 14.43 1.43
CA SER A 269 -24.07 14.51 2.87
C SER A 269 -22.61 14.72 3.23
N ILE A 270 -22.36 15.55 4.26
CA ILE A 270 -21.01 15.77 4.78
C ILE A 270 -20.85 14.94 6.06
N GLU A 271 -19.91 14.00 5.99
CA GLU A 271 -19.50 13.13 7.08
C GLU A 271 -18.12 13.52 7.58
N TRP A 272 -17.75 12.97 8.73
CA TRP A 272 -16.65 13.49 9.52
C TRP A 272 -15.66 12.37 9.85
N GLY A 273 -14.37 12.63 9.62
CA GLY A 273 -13.29 11.66 9.75
C GLY A 273 -12.77 11.50 11.19
N PRO A 274 -12.17 10.35 11.53
CA PRO A 274 -11.74 10.04 12.89
C PRO A 274 -10.47 10.76 13.35
N GLU A 275 -9.62 11.28 12.46
CA GLU A 275 -8.34 11.90 12.88
C GLU A 275 -8.54 13.33 13.39
N ARG A 276 -9.19 14.21 12.60
CA ARG A 276 -9.48 15.58 13.05
C ARG A 276 -10.80 15.68 13.80
N GLY A 277 -11.85 15.03 13.32
CA GLY A 277 -13.21 15.09 13.89
C GLY A 277 -13.82 16.49 14.04
N TRP A 278 -13.21 17.53 13.44
CA TRP A 278 -12.86 18.84 14.05
C TRP A 278 -13.76 19.41 15.14
N THR A 279 -13.06 20.23 15.90
CA THR A 279 -13.53 21.49 16.46
C THR A 279 -12.49 22.53 16.06
N ASP A 280 -12.90 23.75 15.71
CA ASP A 280 -11.94 24.85 15.42
C ASP A 280 -11.29 25.40 16.70
N ALA A 281 -11.68 24.90 17.88
CA ALA A 281 -11.42 25.49 19.19
C ALA A 281 -9.97 25.38 19.70
N ASP A 282 -9.09 24.60 19.06
CA ASP A 282 -7.73 24.37 19.56
C ASP A 282 -6.74 25.51 19.24
N ASP A 283 -7.09 26.42 18.31
CA ASP A 283 -6.20 27.49 17.82
C ASP A 283 -6.61 28.91 18.28
N ASP A 284 -7.79 29.08 18.89
CA ASP A 284 -8.27 30.37 19.43
C ASP A 284 -7.93 30.56 20.92
N GLU A 285 -7.39 29.51 21.59
CA GLU A 285 -6.61 29.69 22.82
C GLU A 285 -5.21 30.24 22.45
N GLU A 286 -5.18 31.47 21.94
CA GLU A 286 -4.01 32.33 22.12
C GLU A 286 -3.75 32.37 23.63
N GLU A 287 -2.69 31.67 24.05
CA GLU A 287 -2.18 31.67 25.41
C GLU A 287 -1.94 33.14 25.78
N GLY A 288 -2.88 33.69 26.57
CA GLY A 288 -2.90 35.10 26.92
C GLY A 288 -1.64 35.43 27.67
N THR A 289 -0.65 35.97 26.95
CA THR A 289 0.61 36.43 27.51
C THR A 289 0.34 37.72 28.29
N GLU A 290 -0.24 37.53 29.48
CA GLU A 290 -0.15 38.45 30.61
C GLU A 290 1.26 39.04 30.59
N PRO A 291 1.43 40.34 30.33
CA PRO A 291 2.75 40.92 30.19
C PRO A 291 3.46 40.74 31.54
N VAL A 292 4.52 39.91 31.54
CA VAL A 292 5.28 39.62 32.75
C VAL A 292 5.85 40.94 33.27
N GLY A 293 5.16 41.49 34.28
CA GLY A 293 5.51 42.75 34.90
C GLY A 293 6.82 42.60 35.65
N TYR A 294 7.93 42.92 34.99
CA TYR A 294 9.21 43.06 35.66
C TYR A 294 9.10 44.17 36.71
N PRO A 295 9.33 43.88 38.01
CA PRO A 295 9.34 44.92 39.02
C PRO A 295 10.47 45.92 38.72
N GLU A 296 10.16 47.22 38.72
CA GLU A 296 11.17 48.26 38.56
C GLU A 296 12.30 48.09 39.59
N GLY A 297 13.55 48.08 39.12
CA GLY A 297 14.73 48.19 39.98
C GLY A 297 15.76 47.06 39.92
N PHE A 298 15.58 46.01 39.09
CA PHE A 298 16.64 45.01 38.88
C PHE A 298 17.58 45.42 37.72
N PRO A 299 18.86 45.73 37.99
CA PRO A 299 19.82 46.02 36.93
C PRO A 299 20.20 44.74 36.17
N HIS A 300 19.90 44.69 34.87
CA HIS A 300 20.41 43.64 33.99
C HIS A 300 21.91 43.85 33.71
N PRO A 301 22.79 42.88 34.03
CA PRO A 301 24.19 42.96 33.63
C PRO A 301 24.32 42.62 32.13
N GLY A 302 24.83 43.55 31.33
CA GLY A 302 25.33 43.23 29.98
C GLY A 302 24.67 43.92 28.79
N TYR A 303 24.28 45.20 28.89
CA TYR A 303 24.29 46.06 27.69
C TYR A 303 24.98 47.40 28.00
N GLU A 304 26.18 47.58 27.46
CA GLU A 304 26.81 48.90 27.40
C GLU A 304 26.27 49.63 26.17
N ALA A 305 25.53 50.71 26.39
CA ALA A 305 25.09 51.58 25.32
C ALA A 305 26.30 52.39 24.80
N HIS A 306 26.88 51.96 23.67
CA HIS A 306 27.88 52.76 22.95
C HIS A 306 27.24 54.03 22.39
N GLY A 307 27.29 55.11 23.18
CA GLY A 307 26.87 56.44 22.75
C GLY A 307 27.76 56.97 21.62
N LEU A 308 27.15 57.20 20.46
CA LEU A 308 27.77 57.94 19.36
C LEU A 308 27.91 59.42 19.74
N LEU A 309 29.09 59.79 20.22
CA LEU A 309 29.45 61.16 20.56
C LEU A 309 29.95 61.87 19.29
N ALA A 310 29.07 62.62 18.63
CA ALA A 310 29.47 63.56 17.59
C ALA A 310 30.08 64.81 18.23
N LEU A 311 31.34 65.11 17.91
CA LEU A 311 32.03 66.35 18.29
C LEU A 311 31.95 67.38 17.16
N ALA A 312 32.17 68.64 17.55
CA ALA A 312 32.05 69.85 16.73
C ALA A 312 33.11 69.98 15.63
#